data_AF-A0A5K1HN37-F1
#
_entry.id   AF-A0A5K1HN37-F1
#
_cell.length_a   1.000
_cell.length_b   1.000
_cell.length_c   1.000
_cell.angle_alpha   90.00
_cell.angle_beta   90.00
_cell.angle_gamma   90.00
#
_symmetry.space_group_name_H-M   'P 1'
#
loop_
_entity.id
_entity.type
_entity.pdbx_description
1 polymer ?
#
loop_
_entity_poly.entity_id
_entity_poly.type
_entity_poly.pdbx_seq_one_letter_code
_entity_poly.pdbx_strand_id
1 'polypeptide(L)' 'DETNVYLLLELATDGHLYAVSSRGHRFSEEATSIIVREIAGGVKEMHKKDVIHRDIKLENIVMSM' A
#
# COMPACT_ATOMS: atom_id res chain seq x y z
N ASP A 1 5.54 29.26 -1.10
CA ASP A 1 6.12 28.54 0.05
C ASP A 1 5.45 28.84 1.38
N GLU A 2 5.00 30.07 1.66
CA GLU A 2 4.38 30.41 2.96
C GLU A 2 3.02 29.76 3.25
N THR A 3 2.35 29.16 2.25
CA THR A 3 1.01 28.56 2.40
C THR A 3 0.96 27.06 2.08
N ASN A 4 2.09 26.43 1.77
CA ASN A 4 2.14 25.03 1.32
C ASN A 4 2.60 24.12 2.46
N VAL A 5 2.06 22.90 2.49
CA VAL A 5 2.55 21.82 3.35
C VAL A 5 3.19 20.75 2.47
N TYR A 6 4.41 20.37 2.82
CA TYR A 6 5.17 19.35 2.12
C TYR A 6 5.35 18.14 3.01
N LEU A 7 5.01 16.96 2.49
CA LEU A 7 5.24 15.68 3.13
C LEU A 7 6.42 15.01 2.45
N LEU A 8 7.58 14.98 3.12
CA LEU A 8 8.72 14.17 2.69
C LEU A 8 8.51 12.76 3.23
N LEU A 9 8.39 11.80 2.30
CA LEU A 9 8.11 10.39 2.59
C LEU A 9 9.15 9.52 1.91
N GLU A 10 9.18 8.25 2.31
CA GLU A 10 9.92 7.23 1.58
C GLU A 10 9.35 7.05 0.17
N LEU A 11 10.25 6.93 -0.82
CA LEU A 11 9.87 6.71 -2.21
C LEU A 11 9.73 5.21 -2.48
N ALA A 12 8.50 4.75 -2.69
CA ALA A 12 8.23 3.42 -3.21
C ALA A 12 8.30 3.43 -4.75
N THR A 13 9.31 2.77 -5.33
CA THR A 13 9.66 2.91 -6.76
C THR A 13 8.79 2.09 -7.71
N ASP A 14 8.10 1.06 -7.23
CA ASP A 14 7.37 0.11 -8.09
C ASP A 14 5.89 0.49 -8.28
N GLY A 15 5.49 1.66 -7.79
CA GLY A 15 4.16 2.23 -7.98
C GLY A 15 3.09 1.51 -7.16
N HIS A 16 1.84 1.64 -7.61
CA HIS A 16 0.68 1.11 -6.89
C HIS A 16 0.35 -0.33 -7.30
N LEU A 17 -0.16 -1.12 -6.36
CA LEU A 17 -0.59 -2.49 -6.60
C LEU A 17 -1.66 -2.58 -7.71
N TYR A 18 -2.52 -1.57 -7.83
CA TYR A 18 -3.47 -1.42 -8.93
C TYR A 18 -2.80 -1.37 -10.31
N ALA A 19 -1.70 -0.63 -10.46
CA ALA A 19 -1.00 -0.49 -11.74
C ALA A 19 -0.36 -1.81 -12.18
N VAL A 20 0.08 -2.63 -11.21
CA VAL A 20 0.62 -3.96 -11.48
C VAL A 20 -0.51 -4.93 -11.89
N SER A 21 -1.65 -4.90 -11.19
CA SER A 21 -2.78 -5.79 -11.48
C SER A 21 -3.52 -5.44 -12.78
N SER A 22 -3.63 -4.15 -13.12
CA SER A 22 -4.38 -3.66 -14.28
C SER A 22 -3.73 -3.97 -15.64
N ARG A 23 -2.45 -4.38 -15.67
CA ARG A 23 -1.76 -4.84 -16.89
C ARG A 23 -2.20 -6.24 -17.36
N GLY A 24 -3.35 -6.72 -16.90
CA GLY A 24 -3.93 -8.00 -17.29
C GLY A 24 -3.26 -9.21 -16.64
N HIS A 25 -2.45 -9.00 -15.60
CA HIS A 25 -1.78 -10.07 -14.87
C HIS A 25 -2.41 -10.21 -13.49
N ARG A 26 -2.99 -11.38 -13.24
CA ARG A 26 -3.37 -11.79 -11.90
C ARG A 26 -2.11 -12.27 -11.19
N PHE A 27 -1.96 -11.86 -9.94
CA PHE A 27 -0.95 -12.46 -9.07
C PHE A 27 -1.24 -13.95 -8.89
N SER A 28 -0.18 -14.75 -8.75
CA SER A 28 -0.33 -16.12 -8.30
C SER A 28 -0.96 -16.13 -6.90
N GLU A 29 -1.52 -17.27 -6.50
CA GLU A 29 -2.07 -17.43 -5.15
C GLU A 29 -0.98 -17.21 -4.09
N GLU A 30 0.23 -17.71 -4.34
CA GLU A 30 1.40 -17.51 -3.48
C GLU A 30 1.75 -16.03 -3.32
N ALA A 31 1.87 -15.29 -4.43
CA ALA A 31 2.17 -13.85 -4.39
C ALA A 31 1.05 -13.07 -3.70
N THR A 32 -0.21 -13.43 -3.97
CA THR A 32 -1.38 -12.80 -3.33
C THR A 32 -1.35 -13.01 -1.82
N SER A 33 -1.04 -14.23 -1.36
CA SER A 33 -0.94 -14.56 0.07
C SER A 33 0.12 -13.72 0.77
N ILE A 34 1.29 -13.54 0.15
CA ILE A 34 2.36 -12.67 0.66
C ILE A 34 1.87 -11.23 0.78
N ILE A 35 1.29 -10.67 -0.28
CA ILE A 35 0.80 -9.28 -0.30
C ILE A 35 -0.26 -9.05 0.77
N VAL A 36 -1.24 -9.94 0.88
CA VAL A 36 -2.32 -9.84 1.87
C VAL A 36 -1.78 -9.92 3.29
N ARG A 37 -0.78 -10.77 3.55
CA ARG A 37 -0.13 -10.86 4.87
C ARG A 37 0.54 -9.55 5.26
N GLU A 38 1.30 -8.92 4.35
CA GLU A 38 1.97 -7.64 4.61
C GLU A 38 0.95 -6.51 4.87
N ILE A 39 -0.11 -6.42 4.04
CA ILE A 39 -1.21 -5.46 4.25
C ILE A 39 -1.86 -5.68 5.62
N ALA A 40 -2.19 -6.92 5.96
CA ALA A 40 -2.79 -7.24 7.27
C ALA A 40 -1.85 -6.90 8.44
N GLY A 41 -0.54 -7.07 8.27
CA GLY A 41 0.49 -6.63 9.21
C GLY A 41 0.45 -5.12 9.44
N GLY A 42 0.46 -4.33 8.35
CA GLY A 42 0.35 -2.87 8.43
C GLY A 42 -0.94 -2.40 9.10
N VAL A 43 -2.08 -3.00 8.74
CA VAL A 43 -3.38 -2.71 9.36
C VAL A 43 -3.39 -3.05 10.85
N LYS A 44 -2.82 -4.19 11.24
CA LYS A 44 -2.67 -4.58 12.65
C LYS A 44 -1.85 -3.55 13.42
N GLU A 45 -0.76 -3.05 12.85
CA GLU A 45 0.07 -2.02 13.49
C GLU A 45 -0.63 -0.65 13.60
N MET A 46 -1.51 -0.30 12.67
CA MET A 46 -2.38 0.88 12.78
C MET A 46 -3.41 0.71 13.90
N HIS A 47 -4.07 -0.45 13.95
CA HIS A 47 -5.10 -0.73 14.95
C HIS A 47 -4.54 -0.77 16.38
N LYS A 48 -3.30 -1.23 16.58
CA LYS A 48 -2.60 -1.13 17.88
C LYS A 48 -2.40 0.31 18.37
N LYS A 49 -2.51 1.30 17.48
CA LYS A 49 -2.36 2.73 17.75
C LYS A 49 -3.69 3.48 17.68
N ASP A 50 -4.81 2.76 17.73
CA ASP A 50 -6.17 3.30 17.58
C ASP A 50 -6.42 4.07 16.27
N VAL A 51 -5.67 3.73 15.21
CA VAL A 51 -5.82 4.33 13.86
C VAL A 51 -6.56 3.38 12.94
N ILE A 52 -7.61 3.87 12.27
CA ILE A 52 -8.33 3.15 11.22
C ILE A 52 -8.05 3.83 9.88
N HIS A 53 -7.51 3.09 8.90
CA HIS A 53 -7.18 3.65 7.58
C HIS A 53 -8.41 4.09 6.78
N ARG A 54 -9.53 3.34 6.86
CA ARG A 54 -10.83 3.59 6.20
C ARG A 54 -10.86 3.56 4.65
N ASP A 55 -9.74 3.54 3.97
CA ASP A 55 -9.65 3.55 2.49
C ASP A 55 -8.62 2.51 1.99
N ILE A 56 -8.76 1.27 2.44
CA ILE A 56 -7.90 0.17 2.02
C ILE A 56 -8.38 -0.32 0.65
N LYS A 57 -7.57 -0.04 -0.38
CA LYS A 57 -7.81 -0.41 -1.79
C LYS A 57 -6.49 -0.47 -2.56
N LEU A 58 -6.49 -1.11 -3.73
CA LEU A 58 -5.26 -1.39 -4.49
C LEU A 58 -4.49 -0.13 -4.91
N GLU A 59 -5.18 0.99 -5.06
CA GLU A 59 -4.62 2.30 -5.40
C GLU A 59 -3.83 2.90 -4.25
N ASN A 60 -4.14 2.54 -3.00
CA ASN A 60 -3.49 3.06 -1.80
C ASN A 60 -2.39 2.14 -1.27
N ILE A 61 -2.10 1.02 -1.95
CA ILE A 61 -0.98 0.13 -1.61
C ILE A 61 0.14 0.40 -2.60
N VAL A 62 1.26 0.91 -2.09
CA VAL A 62 2.49 1.15 -2.85
C VAL A 62 3.48 0.01 -2.64
N MET A 63 4.26 -0.30 -3.68
CA MET A 63 5.22 -1.40 -3.71
C MET A 63 6.64 -0.86 -3.80
N SER A 64 7.55 -1.48 -3.07
CA SER A 64 9.00 -1.33 -3.22
C SER A 64 9.62 -2.71 -3.05
N MET A 65 10.53 -3.08 -3.94
CA MET A 65 11.45 -4.21 -3.73
C MET A 65 12.53 -3.90 -2.71
#